data_AF-A0A949GNX9-F1
#
_entry.id   AF-A0A949GNX9-F1
#
_cell.length_a   1.000
_cell.length_b   1.000
_cell.length_c   1.000
_cell.angle_alpha   90.00
_cell.angle_beta   90.00
_cell.angle_gamma   90.00
#
_symmetry.space_group_name_H-M   'P 1'
#
loop_
_entity.id
_entity.type
_entity.pdbx_description
1 polymer ?
#
loop_
_entity_poly.entity_id
_entity_poly.type
_entity_poly.pdbx_seq_one_letter_code
_entity_poly.pdbx_strand_id
1 'polypeptide(L)' 'MFADFTKGFWVSIYRDRVTDAPAPSMRVMTSDVPDGATFPDDGVSRFRSRPGKFLIKLLTTWAAMGFHNPRLAGVPD' A
#
# COMPACT_ATOMS: atom_id res chain seq x y z
N MET A 1 12.06 -4.67 13.89
CA MET A 1 11.46 -4.17 12.63
C MET A 1 10.24 -5.03 12.37
N PHE A 2 9.03 -4.49 12.47
CA PHE A 2 7.79 -5.18 12.11
C PHE A 2 7.52 -4.88 10.64
N ALA A 3 8.23 -5.57 9.76
CA ALA A 3 7.86 -5.63 8.35
C ALA A 3 6.91 -6.81 8.24
N ASP A 4 5.62 -6.52 8.07
CA ASP A 4 4.63 -7.56 7.82
C ASP A 4 4.76 -8.00 6.37
N PHE A 5 5.47 -9.11 6.16
CA PHE A 5 5.65 -9.72 4.86
C PHE A 5 4.53 -10.75 4.63
N THR A 6 3.36 -10.27 4.25
CA THR A 6 2.40 -11.18 3.62
C THR A 6 2.97 -11.57 2.26
N LYS A 7 3.12 -12.88 1.97
CA LYS A 7 3.50 -13.38 0.62
C LYS A 7 2.63 -12.68 -0.43
N GLY A 8 3.19 -11.70 -1.14
CA GLY A 8 2.42 -10.74 -1.93
C GLY A 8 3.28 -9.68 -2.61
N PHE A 9 2.63 -8.81 -3.39
CA PHE A 9 3.26 -7.85 -4.30
C PHE A 9 3.74 -6.54 -3.65
N TRP A 10 3.65 -6.39 -2.33
CA TRP A 10 3.80 -5.10 -1.67
C TRP A 10 4.57 -5.19 -0.34
N VAL A 11 5.27 -4.10 -0.05
CA VAL A 11 5.94 -3.83 1.22
C VAL A 11 5.33 -2.57 1.81
N SER A 12 4.84 -2.67 3.04
CA SER A 12 4.32 -1.54 3.80
C SER A 12 5.37 -1.07 4.81
N ILE A 13 5.67 0.23 4.81
CA ILE A 13 6.67 0.83 5.71
C ILE A 13 6.01 1.97 6.47
N TYR A 14 6.24 2.02 7.79
CA TYR A 14 5.78 3.12 8.63
C TYR A 14 6.65 4.35 8.42
N ARG A 15 6.02 5.46 8.01
CA ARG A 15 6.68 6.72 7.67
C ARG A 15 7.60 7.23 8.77
N ASP A 16 7.14 7.21 10.02
CA ASP A 16 7.88 7.74 11.18
C ASP A 16 9.16 6.97 11.52
N ARG A 17 9.43 5.87 10.80
CA ARG A 17 10.63 5.05 10.94
C ARG A 17 11.66 5.30 9.84
N VAL A 18 11.38 6.23 8.92
CA VAL A 18 12.24 6.57 7.79
C VAL A 18 12.61 8.05 7.89
N THR A 19 13.91 8.32 8.05
CA THR A 19 14.45 9.66 8.33
C THR A 19 14.16 10.70 7.24
N ASP A 20 13.94 10.25 6.00
CA ASP A 20 13.63 11.10 4.84
C ASP A 20 12.40 10.61 4.08
N ALA A 21 11.33 10.33 4.81
CA ALA A 21 10.12 9.80 4.20
C ALA A 21 9.39 10.88 3.38
N PRO A 22 8.95 10.59 2.15
CA PRO A 22 8.23 11.57 1.33
C PRO A 22 6.92 12.02 1.98
N ALA A 23 6.44 13.20 1.60
CA ALA A 23 5.15 13.70 2.05
C ALA A 23 4.02 12.80 1.52
N PRO A 24 2.97 12.51 2.32
CA PRO A 24 1.82 11.75 1.85
C PRO A 24 1.10 12.50 0.72
N SER A 25 0.79 11.80 -0.37
CA SER A 25 0.01 12.35 -1.49
C SER A 25 -1.42 11.81 -1.54
N MET A 26 -1.71 10.73 -0.82
CA MET A 26 -3.00 10.04 -0.89
C MET A 26 -3.30 9.25 0.39
N ARG A 27 -4.56 9.25 0.82
CA ARG A 27 -5.11 8.33 1.82
C ARG A 27 -6.09 7.38 1.14
N VAL A 28 -5.94 6.09 1.37
CA VAL A 28 -6.82 5.04 0.84
C VAL A 28 -7.43 4.25 1.99
N MET A 29 -8.52 3.54 1.71
CA MET A 29 -9.21 2.69 2.71
C MET A 29 -9.73 3.47 3.92
N THR A 30 -10.11 4.73 3.72
CA THR A 30 -10.59 5.57 4.82
C THR A 30 -11.95 5.12 5.38
N SER A 31 -12.63 4.16 4.75
CA SER A 31 -13.83 3.51 5.32
C SER A 31 -13.56 2.69 6.57
N ASP A 32 -12.34 2.17 6.70
CA ASP A 32 -12.00 1.19 7.74
C ASP A 32 -11.55 1.88 9.03
N VAL A 33 -11.58 3.21 9.02
CA VAL A 33 -11.21 4.04 10.14
C VAL A 33 -12.35 4.02 11.17
N PRO A 34 -12.05 3.85 12.47
CA PRO A 34 -13.06 3.85 13.52
C PRO A 34 -13.90 5.13 13.54
N ASP A 35 -15.15 4.99 13.93
CA ASP A 35 -16.06 6.13 14.08
C ASP A 35 -15.47 7.19 15.03
N GLY A 36 -15.49 8.45 14.60
CA GLY A 36 -14.97 9.58 15.38
C GLY A 36 -13.48 9.87 15.20
N ALA A 37 -12.74 9.08 14.41
CA ALA A 37 -11.36 9.44 14.10
C ALA A 37 -11.30 10.67 13.17
N THR A 38 -10.39 11.59 13.47
CA THR A 38 -10.18 12.81 12.70
C THR A 38 -9.01 12.65 11.75
N PHE A 39 -9.18 13.16 10.52
CA PHE A 39 -8.08 13.25 9.56
C PHE A 39 -7.47 14.65 9.63
N PRO A 40 -6.13 14.77 9.49
CA PRO A 40 -5.48 16.07 9.34
C PRO A 40 -6.07 16.86 8.17
N ASP A 41 -6.15 18.18 8.33
CA ASP A 41 -6.54 19.11 7.27
C ASP A 41 -5.29 19.60 6.51
N ASP A 42 -4.65 18.68 5.81
CA ASP A 42 -3.39 18.88 5.09
C ASP A 42 -3.56 18.89 3.57
N GLY A 43 -4.80 19.00 3.07
CA GLY A 43 -5.11 19.00 1.64
C GLY A 43 -4.89 17.67 0.91
N VAL A 44 -4.47 16.61 1.60
CA VAL A 44 -4.21 15.30 0.97
C VAL A 44 -5.52 14.55 0.70
N SER A 45 -5.68 14.07 -0.54
CA SER A 45 -6.89 13.41 -1.02
C SER A 45 -7.23 12.15 -0.24
N ARG A 46 -8.54 11.94 0.00
CA ARG A 46 -9.08 10.82 0.79
C ARG A 46 -9.93 9.93 -0.09
N PHE A 47 -9.56 8.66 -0.19
CA PHE A 47 -10.28 7.65 -0.94
C PHE A 47 -10.86 6.61 0.01
N ARG A 48 -12.18 6.41 -0.08
CA ARG A 48 -12.91 5.42 0.73
C ARG A 48 -12.32 4.01 0.58
N SER A 49 -11.95 3.62 -0.63
CA SER A 49 -11.37 2.32 -0.96
C SER A 49 -10.08 2.49 -1.77
N ARG A 50 -9.42 1.39 -2.12
CA ARG A 50 -8.29 1.44 -3.08
C ARG A 50 -8.78 1.94 -4.45
N PRO A 51 -8.03 2.81 -5.14
CA PRO A 51 -8.45 3.30 -6.46
C PRO A 51 -8.54 2.16 -7.48
N GLY A 52 -9.65 2.08 -8.23
CA GLY A 52 -9.89 0.97 -9.19
C GLY A 52 -8.82 0.87 -10.28
N LYS A 53 -8.29 2.01 -10.75
CA LYS A 53 -7.16 2.05 -11.70
C LYS A 53 -5.91 1.35 -11.16
N PHE A 54 -5.67 1.42 -9.85
CA PHE A 54 -4.56 0.71 -9.21
C PHE A 54 -4.79 -0.80 -9.20
N LEU A 55 -6.01 -1.25 -8.88
CA LEU A 55 -6.37 -2.68 -8.92
C LEU A 55 -6.24 -3.26 -10.34
N ILE A 56 -6.72 -2.54 -11.36
CA ILE A 56 -6.57 -2.97 -12.75
C ILE A 56 -5.09 -3.12 -13.10
N LYS A 57 -4.25 -2.14 -12.75
CA LYS A 57 -2.81 -2.20 -13.01
C LYS A 57 -2.17 -3.44 -12.37
N LEU A 58 -2.49 -3.73 -11.11
CA LEU A 58 -2.00 -4.93 -10.41
C LEU A 58 -2.39 -6.22 -11.14
N LEU A 59 -3.68 -6.36 -11.48
CA LEU A 59 -4.18 -7.55 -12.17
C LEU A 59 -3.51 -7.74 -13.53
N THR A 60 -3.33 -6.67 -14.29
CA THR A 60 -2.63 -6.73 -15.59
C THR A 60 -1.16 -7.09 -15.44
N THR A 61 -0.47 -6.57 -14.42
CA THR A 61 0.94 -6.94 -14.15
C THR A 61 1.04 -8.42 -13.76
N TRP A 62 0.16 -8.90 -12.88
CA TRP A 62 0.12 -10.31 -12.48
C TRP A 62 -0.15 -11.24 -13.66
N ALA A 63 -1.11 -10.88 -14.53
CA ALA A 63 -1.36 -11.60 -15.78
C ALA A 63 -0.14 -11.61 -16.71
N ALA A 64 0.57 -10.47 -16.83
CA ALA A 64 1.80 -10.38 -17.64
C ALA A 64 2.96 -11.23 -17.09
N MET A 65 2.97 -11.52 -15.78
CA MET A 65 3.90 -12.48 -15.16
C MET A 65 3.42 -13.94 -15.27
N GLY A 66 2.34 -14.20 -16.01
CA GLY A 66 1.77 -15.54 -16.15
C GLY A 66 1.17 -16.06 -14.84
N PHE A 67 0.63 -15.18 -14.00
CA PHE A 67 0.07 -15.49 -12.69
C PHE A 67 1.09 -16.03 -11.66
N HIS A 68 2.38 -15.82 -11.89
CA HIS A 68 3.43 -16.19 -10.94
C HIS A 68 3.66 -15.11 -9.89
N ASN A 69 4.13 -15.54 -8.72
CA ASN A 69 4.60 -14.64 -7.67
C ASN A 69 6.04 -14.19 -7.98
N PRO A 70 6.38 -12.91 -7.78
CA PRO A 70 7.71 -12.39 -8.00
C PRO A 70 8.64 -12.92 -6.91
N ARG A 71 9.81 -13.42 -7.30
CA ARG A 71 10.84 -13.85 -6.34
C ARG A 71 11.59 -12.61 -5.86
N LEU A 72 11.60 -12.42 -4.55
CA LEU A 72 12.42 -11.38 -3.91
C LEU A 72 13.77 -12.00 -3.54
N ALA A 73 14.86 -11.35 -3.96
CA ALA A 73 16.19 -11.78 -3.57
C ALA A 73 16.34 -11.70 -2.04
N GLY A 74 16.70 -12.82 -1.40
CA GLY A 74 16.92 -12.90 0.05
C GLY A 74 15.75 -13.42 0.90
N VAL A 75 14.61 -13.81 0.30
CA VAL A 75 13.51 -14.48 1.00
C VAL A 75 13.55 -15.98 0.70
N PRO A 76 13.64 -16.87 1.72
CA PRO A 76 13.55 -18.32 1.52
C PRO A 76 12.18 -18.73 0.93
N ASP A 77 12.16 -19.80 0.14
CA ASP A 77 10.94 -20.31 -0.52
C ASP A 77 9.82 -20.73 0.47
#